data_AF-Q5H167-F1
#
_entry.id   AF-Q5H167-F1
#
_cell.length_a   1.000
_cell.length_b   1.000
_cell.length_c   1.000
_cell.angle_alpha   90.00
_cell.angle_beta   90.00
_cell.angle_gamma   90.00
#
_symmetry.space_group_name_H-M   'P 1'
#
loop_
_entity.id
_entity.type
_entity.pdbx_description
1 polymer ?
#
loop_
_entity_poly.entity_id
_entity_poly.type
_entity_poly.pdbx_seq_one_letter_code
_entity_poly.pdbx_strand_id
1 'polypeptide(L)'
;MGLAQTNGWRGRLLLGVHAHLDAYLSACQLGITLASLGLGWVGEPAFAHLLQPLFDTLGLSPEAAQFTALAIAFSLISFLHIVLGELAPKTMAIRRPERMSLWTAAPLYVFYWLMYPAIWVLNTSANRFLRLLGWGEVERHSHRYSREELMLIVGRQDPNAVAPDQGLALMSHALELPDLVAGDLMRPREHMRSLREGMNLEAVLAEFSASRYSRYP
;
A
#
# COMPACT_ATOMS: atom_id res chain seq x y z
N MET A 1 -2.09 4.22 25.66
CA MET A 1 -1.13 4.82 26.62
C MET A 1 0.33 4.74 26.20
N GLY A 2 0.75 3.74 25.39
CA GLY A 2 2.17 3.59 24.99
C GLY A 2 2.77 4.69 24.10
N LEU A 3 2.04 5.18 23.10
CA LEU A 3 2.58 6.11 22.07
C LEU A 3 3.01 7.50 22.59
N ALA A 4 2.38 7.99 23.67
CA ALA A 4 2.72 9.27 24.27
C ALA A 4 3.99 9.20 25.15
N GLN A 5 4.23 8.05 25.78
CA GLN A 5 5.41 7.82 26.63
C GLN A 5 6.66 7.48 25.80
N THR A 6 6.51 6.80 24.65
CA THR A 6 7.65 6.44 23.79
C THR A 6 8.11 7.56 22.85
N ASN A 7 7.22 8.45 22.39
CA ASN A 7 7.55 9.48 21.37
C ASN A 7 7.48 10.95 21.86
N GLY A 8 7.40 11.16 23.19
CA GLY A 8 7.51 12.48 23.80
C GLY A 8 6.49 13.51 23.31
N TRP A 9 6.97 14.68 22.83
CA TRP A 9 6.10 15.77 22.37
C TRP A 9 5.34 15.43 21.07
N ARG A 10 5.95 14.65 20.17
CA ARG A 10 5.36 14.21 18.90
C ARG A 10 4.23 13.20 19.11
N GLY A 11 4.39 12.28 20.07
CA GLY A 11 3.34 11.31 20.44
C GLY A 11 2.10 11.98 21.06
N ARG A 12 2.30 13.05 21.84
CA ARG A 12 1.21 13.87 22.38
C ARG A 12 0.53 14.72 21.30
N LEU A 13 1.31 15.28 20.36
CA LEU A 13 0.77 16.03 19.22
C LEU A 13 -0.10 15.12 18.33
N LEU A 14 0.37 13.90 18.03
CA LEU A 14 -0.35 12.94 17.20
C LEU A 14 -1.70 12.53 17.82
N LEU A 15 -1.74 12.34 19.15
CA LEU A 15 -3.00 12.09 19.87
C LEU A 15 -3.96 13.29 19.82
N GLY A 16 -3.42 14.52 19.90
CA GLY A 16 -4.20 15.74 19.73
C GLY A 16 -4.75 15.93 18.32
N VAL A 17 -3.97 15.58 17.28
CA VAL A 17 -4.42 15.61 15.88
C VAL A 17 -5.51 14.58 15.63
N HIS A 18 -5.37 13.36 16.17
CA HIS A 18 -6.39 12.32 16.04
C HIS A 18 -7.70 12.67 16.76
N ALA A 19 -7.63 13.35 17.91
CA ALA A 19 -8.82 13.80 18.66
C ALA A 19 -9.59 14.92 17.94
N HIS A 20 -8.94 15.65 17.03
CA HIS A 20 -9.50 16.78 16.29
C HIS A 20 -9.34 16.63 14.77
N LEU A 21 -9.50 15.40 14.28
CA LEU A 21 -9.33 15.05 12.87
C LEU A 21 -10.16 15.94 11.94
N ASP A 22 -11.40 16.26 12.32
CA ASP A 22 -12.30 17.13 11.55
C ASP A 22 -11.78 18.57 11.44
N ALA A 23 -11.12 19.08 12.48
CA ALA A 23 -10.54 20.43 12.48
C ALA A 23 -9.29 20.51 11.58
N TYR A 24 -8.47 19.46 11.57
CA TYR A 24 -7.30 19.39 10.67
C TYR A 24 -7.70 19.15 9.21
N LEU A 25 -8.73 18.34 8.97
CA LEU A 25 -9.33 18.18 7.63
C LEU A 25 -9.88 19.52 7.13
N SER A 26 -10.57 20.28 8.00
CA SER A 26 -11.05 21.62 7.69
C SER A 26 -9.90 22.59 7.38
N ALA A 27 -8.78 22.52 8.11
CA ALA A 27 -7.59 23.34 7.86
C ALA A 27 -6.94 23.02 6.51
N CYS A 28 -6.83 21.74 6.13
CA CYS A 28 -6.38 21.33 4.80
C CYS A 28 -7.32 21.83 3.70
N GLN A 29 -8.63 21.74 3.91
CA GLN A 29 -9.63 22.22 2.96
C GLN A 29 -9.57 23.74 2.79
N LEU A 30 -9.30 24.48 3.86
CA LEU A 30 -9.06 25.92 3.81
C LEU A 30 -7.78 26.26 3.04
N GLY A 31 -6.71 25.46 3.20
CA GLY A 31 -5.48 25.56 2.41
C GLY A 31 -5.71 25.30 0.91
N ILE A 32 -6.53 24.31 0.56
CA ILE A 32 -6.94 24.04 -0.83
C ILE A 32 -7.72 25.24 -1.40
N THR A 33 -8.64 25.82 -0.62
CA THR A 33 -9.39 27.02 -1.02
C THR A 33 -8.46 28.21 -1.27
N LEU A 34 -7.52 28.48 -0.37
CA LEU A 34 -6.55 29.58 -0.51
C LEU A 34 -5.61 29.39 -1.70
N ALA A 35 -5.10 28.17 -1.92
CA ALA A 35 -4.27 27.84 -3.07
C ALA A 35 -5.05 27.99 -4.39
N SER A 36 -6.32 27.57 -4.40
CA SER A 36 -7.21 27.72 -5.55
C SER A 36 -7.53 29.20 -5.81
N LEU A 37 -7.65 30.04 -4.76
CA LEU A 37 -7.86 31.48 -4.87
C LEU A 37 -6.61 32.17 -5.45
N GLY A 38 -5.42 31.74 -5.02
CA GLY A 38 -4.15 32.17 -5.61
C GLY A 38 -4.04 31.79 -7.09
N LEU A 39 -4.45 30.59 -7.47
CA LEU A 39 -4.52 30.18 -8.89
C LEU A 39 -5.56 30.99 -9.67
N GLY A 40 -6.70 31.29 -9.05
CA GLY A 40 -7.74 32.14 -9.60
C GLY A 40 -7.24 33.56 -9.87
N TRP A 41 -6.45 34.13 -8.96
CA TRP A 41 -5.82 35.44 -9.15
C TRP A 41 -4.80 35.43 -10.30
N VAL A 42 -3.99 34.38 -10.42
CA VAL A 42 -3.06 34.24 -11.57
C VAL A 42 -3.80 33.98 -12.89
N GLY A 43 -4.94 33.28 -12.85
CA GLY A 43 -5.77 32.95 -14.00
C GLY A 43 -6.75 34.04 -14.42
N GLU A 44 -7.06 34.98 -13.53
CA GLU A 44 -7.98 36.11 -13.73
C GLU A 44 -7.71 36.87 -15.03
N PRO A 45 -6.49 37.35 -15.36
CA PRO A 45 -6.26 38.10 -16.59
C PRO A 45 -6.55 37.28 -17.87
N ALA A 46 -6.33 35.96 -17.85
CA ALA A 46 -6.62 35.10 -18.99
C ALA A 46 -8.13 34.91 -19.21
N PHE A 47 -8.89 34.72 -18.14
CA PHE A 47 -10.35 34.57 -18.20
C PHE A 47 -11.08 35.89 -18.39
N ALA A 48 -10.58 36.98 -17.80
CA ALA A 48 -11.10 38.33 -18.01
C ALA A 48 -11.04 38.71 -19.49
N HIS A 49 -9.91 38.48 -20.17
CA HIS A 49 -9.79 38.73 -21.61
C HIS A 49 -10.67 37.81 -22.48
N LEU A 50 -10.84 36.54 -22.08
CA LEU A 50 -11.66 35.59 -22.83
C LEU A 50 -13.17 35.89 -22.70
N LEU A 51 -13.61 36.35 -21.52
CA LEU A 51 -15.02 36.61 -21.21
C LEU A 51 -15.42 38.08 -21.37
N GLN A 52 -14.46 38.98 -21.57
CA GLN A 52 -14.69 40.41 -21.84
C GLN A 52 -15.78 40.70 -22.88
N PRO A 53 -15.79 40.06 -24.08
CA PRO A 53 -16.84 40.31 -25.06
C PRO A 53 -18.24 39.88 -24.58
N LEU A 54 -18.32 38.85 -23.72
CA LEU A 54 -19.57 38.42 -23.10
C LEU A 54 -20.02 39.41 -22.02
N PHE A 55 -19.11 39.90 -21.18
CA PHE A 55 -19.42 40.85 -20.12
C PHE A 55 -19.82 42.22 -20.66
N ASP A 56 -19.21 42.67 -21.76
CA ASP A 56 -19.57 43.91 -22.45
C ASP A 56 -20.99 43.82 -23.06
N THR A 57 -21.38 42.66 -23.61
CA THR A 57 -22.76 42.46 -24.11
C THR A 57 -23.82 42.40 -23.00
N LEU A 58 -23.43 42.03 -21.79
CA LEU A 58 -24.30 41.95 -20.62
C LEU A 58 -24.38 43.27 -19.83
N GLY A 59 -23.58 44.27 -20.19
CA GLY A 59 -23.58 45.60 -19.55
C GLY A 59 -23.11 45.59 -18.10
N LEU A 60 -22.24 44.65 -17.74
CA LEU A 60 -21.73 44.53 -16.36
C LEU A 60 -20.77 45.68 -16.03
N SER A 61 -20.81 46.14 -14.78
CA SER A 61 -19.79 47.07 -14.28
C SER A 61 -18.41 46.39 -14.24
N PRO A 62 -17.30 47.14 -14.36
CA PRO A 62 -15.95 46.57 -14.37
C PRO A 62 -15.66 45.70 -13.13
N GLU A 63 -16.12 46.13 -11.96
CA GLU A 63 -15.97 45.42 -10.69
C GLU A 63 -16.77 44.12 -10.67
N ALA A 64 -18.01 44.12 -11.17
CA ALA A 64 -18.84 42.94 -11.25
C ALA A 64 -18.30 41.94 -12.29
N ALA A 65 -17.83 42.41 -13.44
CA ALA A 65 -17.20 41.57 -14.46
C ALA A 65 -15.94 40.87 -13.90
N GLN A 66 -15.11 41.60 -13.16
CA GLN A 66 -13.89 41.06 -12.55
C GLN A 66 -14.19 39.96 -11.51
N PHE A 67 -15.12 40.20 -10.60
CA PHE A 67 -15.51 39.21 -9.59
C PHE A 67 -16.13 37.95 -10.24
N THR A 68 -16.94 38.14 -11.28
CA THR A 68 -17.58 37.04 -12.01
C THR A 68 -16.55 36.23 -12.81
N ALA A 69 -15.58 36.90 -13.44
CA ALA A 69 -14.46 36.25 -14.13
C ALA A 69 -13.64 35.40 -13.17
N LEU A 70 -13.31 35.96 -12.00
CA LEU A 70 -12.57 35.27 -10.95
C LEU A 70 -13.31 34.03 -10.45
N ALA A 71 -14.62 34.16 -10.18
CA ALA A 71 -15.45 33.03 -9.73
C ALA A 71 -15.51 31.92 -10.77
N ILE A 72 -15.74 32.26 -12.04
CA ILE A 72 -15.78 31.30 -13.15
C ILE A 72 -14.42 30.63 -13.34
N ALA A 73 -13.33 31.41 -13.38
CA ALA A 73 -11.97 30.90 -13.52
C ALA A 73 -11.62 29.94 -12.37
N PHE A 74 -11.87 30.36 -11.12
CA PHE A 74 -11.64 29.55 -9.93
C PHE A 74 -12.43 28.24 -9.98
N SER A 75 -13.74 28.31 -10.24
CA SER A 75 -14.60 27.12 -10.27
C SER A 75 -14.21 26.17 -11.38
N LEU A 76 -13.93 26.69 -12.57
CA LEU A 76 -13.57 25.86 -13.73
C LEU A 76 -12.20 25.22 -13.53
N ILE A 77 -11.19 25.98 -13.12
CA ILE A 77 -9.84 25.46 -12.88
C ILE A 77 -9.86 24.44 -11.74
N SER A 78 -10.54 24.74 -10.63
CA SER A 78 -10.64 23.82 -9.50
C SER A 78 -11.37 22.53 -9.87
N PHE A 79 -12.49 22.64 -10.60
CA PHE A 79 -13.21 21.47 -11.09
C PHE A 79 -12.34 20.64 -12.03
N LEU A 80 -11.68 21.27 -13.01
CA LEU A 80 -10.84 20.58 -13.98
C LEU A 80 -9.66 19.90 -13.28
N HIS A 81 -8.99 20.57 -12.34
CA HIS A 81 -7.86 20.03 -11.59
C HIS A 81 -8.26 18.87 -10.69
N ILE A 82 -9.35 18.99 -9.91
CA ILE A 82 -9.80 17.90 -9.04
C ILE A 82 -10.28 16.71 -9.86
N VAL A 83 -11.06 16.95 -10.93
CA VAL A 83 -11.63 15.87 -11.74
C VAL A 83 -10.58 15.18 -12.59
N LEU A 84 -9.82 15.93 -13.40
CA LEU A 84 -8.81 15.34 -14.31
C LEU A 84 -7.49 15.04 -13.62
N GLY A 85 -7.10 15.80 -12.61
CA GLY A 85 -5.83 15.62 -11.91
C GLY A 85 -5.90 14.58 -10.81
N GLU A 86 -7.02 14.48 -10.09
CA GLU A 86 -7.12 13.59 -8.93
C GLU A 86 -8.13 12.46 -9.13
N LEU A 87 -9.42 12.76 -9.31
CA LEU A 87 -10.49 11.77 -9.22
C LEU A 87 -10.52 10.80 -10.40
N ALA A 88 -10.38 11.27 -11.63
CA ALA A 88 -10.39 10.41 -12.81
C ALA A 88 -9.16 9.48 -12.87
N PRO A 89 -7.90 9.96 -12.67
CA PRO A 89 -6.74 9.09 -12.64
C PRO A 89 -6.82 8.06 -11.51
N LYS A 90 -7.26 8.48 -10.32
CA LYS A 90 -7.43 7.61 -9.16
C LYS A 90 -8.46 6.52 -9.42
N THR A 91 -9.60 6.88 -10.02
CA THR A 91 -10.65 5.91 -10.38
C THR A 91 -10.18 4.94 -11.46
N MET A 92 -9.41 5.42 -12.44
CA MET A 92 -8.86 4.60 -13.51
C MET A 92 -7.78 3.64 -13.00
N ALA A 93 -6.96 4.07 -12.03
CA ALA A 93 -5.98 3.23 -11.35
C ALA A 93 -6.64 2.10 -10.55
N ILE A 94 -7.77 2.37 -9.88
CA ILE A 94 -8.51 1.33 -9.14
C ILE A 94 -9.18 0.33 -10.09
N ARG A 95 -9.74 0.80 -11.20
CA ARG A 95 -10.47 -0.07 -12.15
C ARG A 95 -9.55 -0.90 -13.05
N ARG A 96 -8.34 -0.42 -13.36
CA ARG A 96 -7.37 -1.12 -14.22
C ARG A 96 -5.94 -0.98 -13.67
N PRO A 97 -5.64 -1.63 -12.54
CA PRO A 97 -4.38 -1.43 -11.82
C PRO A 97 -3.16 -1.82 -12.66
N GLU A 98 -3.20 -2.93 -13.39
CA GLU A 98 -2.05 -3.40 -14.19
C GLU A 98 -1.66 -2.46 -15.34
N ARG A 99 -2.66 -1.99 -16.10
CA ARG A 99 -2.39 -1.07 -17.22
C ARG A 99 -1.96 0.30 -16.71
N MET A 100 -2.57 0.80 -15.64
CA MET A 100 -2.18 2.08 -15.06
C MET A 100 -0.84 2.02 -14.35
N SER A 101 -0.49 0.90 -13.69
CA SER A 101 0.84 0.75 -13.07
C SER A 101 1.94 0.76 -14.14
N LEU A 102 1.76 0.06 -15.26
CA LEU A 102 2.72 0.09 -16.38
C LEU A 102 2.86 1.49 -16.98
N TRP A 103 1.75 2.20 -17.18
CA TRP A 103 1.77 3.53 -17.78
C TRP A 103 2.34 4.60 -16.84
N THR A 104 2.08 4.50 -15.54
CA THR A 104 2.58 5.44 -14.52
C THR A 104 4.00 5.12 -14.07
N ALA A 105 4.47 3.87 -14.22
CA ALA A 105 5.82 3.47 -13.83
C ALA A 105 6.90 4.26 -14.59
N ALA A 106 6.76 4.46 -15.90
CA ALA A 106 7.76 5.16 -16.69
C ALA A 106 7.88 6.66 -16.33
N PRO A 107 6.80 7.46 -16.26
CA PRO A 107 6.85 8.83 -15.75
C PRO A 107 7.40 8.92 -14.34
N LEU A 108 6.98 8.01 -13.44
CA LEU A 108 7.43 7.98 -12.06
C LEU A 108 8.91 7.65 -11.95
N TYR A 109 9.42 6.75 -12.79
CA TYR A 109 10.84 6.40 -12.85
C TYR A 109 11.71 7.58 -13.29
N VAL A 110 11.27 8.31 -14.32
CA VAL A 110 11.95 9.54 -14.77
C VAL A 110 11.94 10.60 -13.67
N PHE A 111 10.78 10.82 -13.04
CA PHE A 111 10.65 11.76 -11.94
C PHE A 111 11.54 11.39 -10.75
N TYR A 112 11.58 10.10 -10.38
CA TYR A 112 12.47 9.58 -9.36
C TYR A 112 13.92 9.90 -9.67
N TRP A 113 14.36 9.68 -10.92
CA TRP A 113 15.74 9.94 -11.30
C TRP A 113 16.09 11.43 -11.25
N LEU A 114 15.15 12.28 -11.66
CA LEU A 114 15.29 13.74 -11.57
C LEU A 114 15.36 14.22 -10.10
N MET A 115 14.55 13.62 -9.23
CA MET A 115 14.50 13.94 -7.79
C MET A 115 15.52 13.18 -6.96
N TYR A 116 16.20 12.18 -7.53
CA TYR A 116 17.22 11.39 -6.86
C TYR A 116 18.25 12.22 -6.10
N PRO A 117 18.88 13.26 -6.69
CA PRO A 117 19.83 14.09 -5.95
C PRO A 117 19.18 14.78 -4.73
N ALA A 118 17.95 15.28 -4.87
CA ALA A 118 17.24 15.91 -3.76
C ALA A 118 16.91 14.88 -2.66
N ILE A 119 16.40 13.71 -3.03
CA ILE A 119 16.10 12.60 -2.12
C ILE A 119 17.38 12.15 -1.39
N TRP A 120 18.50 12.06 -2.11
CA TRP A 120 19.78 11.66 -1.54
C TRP A 120 20.29 12.69 -0.52
N VAL A 121 20.22 13.98 -0.84
CA VAL A 121 20.60 15.06 0.08
C VAL A 121 19.71 15.02 1.33
N LEU A 122 18.39 14.86 1.15
CA LEU A 122 17.43 14.83 2.25
C LEU A 122 17.66 13.63 3.17
N ASN A 123 17.79 12.43 2.59
CA ASN A 123 18.04 11.20 3.35
C ASN A 123 19.40 11.24 4.05
N THR A 124 20.44 11.74 3.39
CA THR A 124 21.76 11.88 4.01
C THR A 124 21.71 12.87 5.18
N SER A 125 20.99 13.98 5.02
CA SER A 125 20.82 14.99 6.08
C SER A 125 20.00 14.45 7.25
N ALA A 126 18.90 13.74 6.97
CA ALA A 126 18.07 13.09 7.96
C ALA A 126 18.84 12.02 8.74
N ASN A 127 19.57 11.14 8.04
CA ASN A 127 20.38 10.10 8.67
C ASN A 127 21.52 10.69 9.50
N ARG A 128 22.16 11.78 9.06
CA ARG A 128 23.16 12.49 9.87
C ARG A 128 22.54 13.12 11.10
N PHE A 129 21.37 13.73 10.98
CA PHE A 129 20.66 14.30 12.11
C PHE A 129 20.25 13.24 13.15
N LEU A 130 19.75 12.09 12.69
CA LEU A 130 19.41 10.96 13.56
C LEU A 130 20.64 10.39 14.27
N ARG A 131 21.76 10.24 13.55
CA ARG A 131 23.05 9.81 14.13
C ARG A 131 23.57 10.79 15.19
N LEU A 132 23.40 12.11 14.97
CA LEU A 132 23.77 13.13 15.95
C LEU A 132 22.89 13.09 17.22
N LEU A 133 21.64 12.66 17.09
CA LEU A 133 20.71 12.45 18.22
C LEU A 133 20.88 11.09 18.91
N GLY A 134 21.87 10.27 18.50
CA GLY A 134 22.15 8.97 19.08
C GLY A 134 21.14 7.88 18.70
N TRP A 135 20.28 8.15 17.72
CA TRP A 135 19.37 7.15 17.16
C TRP A 135 20.10 6.54 15.96
N GLY A 136 20.44 5.24 16.05
CA GLY A 136 21.16 4.52 15.01
C GLY A 136 20.49 4.64 13.63
N GLU A 137 21.21 4.27 12.58
CA GLU A 137 20.69 4.30 11.22
C GLU A 137 19.33 3.58 11.16
N VAL A 138 18.31 4.27 10.67
CA VAL A 138 17.00 3.64 10.41
C VAL A 138 17.27 2.61 9.34
N GLU A 139 17.31 1.34 9.77
CA GLU A 139 17.38 0.18 8.89
C GLU A 139 16.38 0.41 7.75
N ARG A 140 16.91 0.53 6.53
CA ARG A 140 16.12 0.45 5.30
C ARG A 140 15.29 -0.81 5.44
N HIS A 141 13.98 -0.65 5.60
CA HIS A 141 13.07 -1.70 6.01
C HIS A 141 13.38 -2.99 5.23
N SER A 142 14.05 -3.93 5.88
CA SER A 142 13.79 -5.33 5.58
C SER A 142 12.36 -5.51 6.06
N HIS A 143 11.39 -5.35 5.16
CA HIS A 143 10.03 -5.79 5.42
C HIS A 143 10.12 -7.28 5.75
N ARG A 144 10.27 -7.59 7.03
CA ARG A 144 10.01 -8.93 7.55
C ARG A 144 8.51 -9.08 7.46
N TYR A 145 8.04 -9.46 6.28
CA TYR A 145 6.64 -9.79 6.08
C TYR A 145 6.27 -10.83 7.11
N SER A 146 5.18 -10.57 7.84
CA SER A 146 4.65 -11.58 8.75
C SER A 146 4.20 -12.80 7.93
N ARG A 147 4.19 -13.98 8.54
CA ARG A 147 3.75 -15.21 7.86
C ARG A 147 2.34 -15.07 7.26
N GLU A 148 1.47 -14.39 7.97
CA GLU A 148 0.09 -14.10 7.57
C GLU A 148 0.06 -13.14 6.36
N GLU A 149 1.00 -12.21 6.28
CA GLU A 149 1.15 -11.32 5.12
C GLU A 149 1.67 -12.08 3.91
N LEU A 150 2.62 -13.00 4.10
CA LEU A 150 3.10 -13.89 3.02
C LEU A 150 1.99 -14.83 2.55
N MET A 151 1.19 -15.40 3.45
CA MET A 151 0.01 -16.18 3.09
C MET A 151 -1.04 -15.34 2.36
N LEU A 152 -1.23 -14.07 2.73
CA LEU A 152 -2.12 -13.16 2.01
C LEU A 152 -1.63 -12.86 0.60
N ILE A 153 -0.30 -12.72 0.42
CA ILE A 153 0.33 -12.48 -0.89
C ILE A 153 0.21 -13.73 -1.77
N VAL A 154 0.51 -14.91 -1.22
CA VAL A 154 0.44 -16.21 -1.93
C VAL A 154 -1.03 -16.61 -2.20
N GLY A 155 -1.95 -16.29 -1.28
CA GLY A 155 -3.37 -16.61 -1.37
C GLY A 155 -4.17 -15.73 -2.32
N ARG A 156 -3.60 -14.62 -2.82
CA ARG A 156 -4.19 -13.80 -3.89
C ARG A 156 -3.96 -14.42 -5.28
N GLN A 157 -4.32 -15.68 -5.44
CA GLN A 157 -4.33 -16.31 -6.76
C GLN A 157 -5.48 -15.72 -7.59
N ASP A 158 -5.19 -15.38 -8.85
CA ASP A 158 -6.22 -15.05 -9.84
C ASP A 158 -7.07 -16.31 -10.07
N PRO A 159 -8.38 -16.29 -9.80
CA PRO A 159 -9.27 -17.43 -10.05
C PRO A 159 -9.25 -17.90 -11.52
N ASN A 160 -8.77 -17.06 -12.44
CA ASN A 160 -8.67 -17.35 -13.87
C ASN A 160 -7.27 -17.79 -14.33
N ALA A 161 -6.32 -18.03 -13.42
CA ALA A 161 -4.98 -18.49 -13.78
C ALA A 161 -5.03 -19.84 -14.52
N VAL A 162 -4.44 -19.87 -15.72
CA VAL A 162 -4.53 -20.98 -16.70
C VAL A 162 -3.88 -22.28 -16.19
N ALA A 163 -3.02 -22.21 -15.17
CA ALA A 163 -2.44 -23.36 -14.50
C ALA A 163 -2.22 -23.06 -13.01
N PRO A 164 -2.46 -24.03 -12.10
CA PRO A 164 -2.07 -23.90 -10.72
C PRO A 164 -0.55 -23.86 -10.63
N ASP A 165 -0.02 -22.77 -10.05
CA ASP A 165 1.42 -22.60 -9.85
C ASP A 165 1.90 -23.58 -8.76
N GLN A 166 2.53 -24.66 -9.20
CA GLN A 166 3.09 -25.69 -8.33
C GLN A 166 4.15 -25.12 -7.38
N GLY A 167 4.86 -24.05 -7.78
CA GLY A 167 5.83 -23.38 -6.93
C GLY A 167 5.18 -22.65 -5.76
N LEU A 168 4.02 -22.02 -6.00
CA LEU A 168 3.25 -21.35 -4.95
C LEU A 168 2.61 -22.34 -3.98
N ALA A 169 2.12 -23.48 -4.47
CA ALA A 169 1.61 -24.56 -3.61
C ALA A 169 2.72 -25.15 -2.71
N LEU A 170 3.93 -25.30 -3.25
CA LEU A 170 5.07 -25.75 -2.45
C LEU A 170 5.45 -24.71 -1.39
N MET A 171 5.39 -23.42 -1.73
CA MET A 171 5.63 -22.32 -0.78
C MET A 171 4.58 -22.26 0.33
N SER A 172 3.28 -22.44 0.02
CA SER A 172 2.25 -22.47 1.07
C SER A 172 2.46 -23.63 2.04
N HIS A 173 2.77 -24.83 1.53
CA HIS A 173 3.06 -25.98 2.38
C HIS A 173 4.35 -25.82 3.20
N ALA A 174 5.38 -25.17 2.64
CA ALA A 174 6.60 -24.84 3.38
C ALA A 174 6.35 -23.83 4.52
N LEU A 175 5.42 -22.89 4.33
CA LEU A 175 4.99 -21.96 5.38
C LEU A 175 4.13 -22.64 6.45
N GLU A 176 3.38 -23.70 6.12
CA GLU A 176 2.56 -24.49 7.05
C GLU A 176 3.37 -25.46 7.91
N LEU A 177 4.54 -25.90 7.43
CA LEU A 177 5.39 -26.90 8.07
C LEU A 177 5.72 -26.65 9.56
N PRO A 178 6.01 -25.41 10.01
CA PRO A 178 6.36 -25.15 11.41
C PRO A 178 5.19 -25.33 12.40
N ASP A 179 3.94 -25.26 11.91
CA ASP A 179 2.75 -25.40 12.75
C ASP A 179 2.28 -26.86 12.85
N LEU A 180 2.77 -27.73 11.96
CA LEU A 180 2.42 -29.14 11.98
C LEU A 180 2.99 -29.80 13.23
N VAL A 181 2.11 -30.41 14.03
CA VAL A 181 2.52 -31.27 15.13
C VAL A 181 2.73 -32.69 14.62
N ALA A 182 3.53 -33.48 15.34
CA ALA A 182 3.73 -34.89 14.99
C ALA A 182 2.40 -35.67 14.88
N GLY A 183 1.36 -35.22 15.58
CA GLY A 183 -0.02 -35.71 15.47
C GLY A 183 -0.64 -35.61 14.08
N ASP A 184 -0.33 -34.54 13.36
CA ASP A 184 -0.95 -34.24 12.06
C ASP A 184 -0.44 -35.16 10.95
N LEU A 185 0.75 -35.75 11.15
CA LEU A 185 1.44 -36.62 10.20
C LEU A 185 1.64 -38.06 10.70
N MET A 186 1.47 -38.34 11.99
CA MET A 186 1.65 -39.70 12.52
C MET A 186 0.53 -40.64 12.07
N ARG A 187 0.87 -41.92 11.91
CA ARG A 187 -0.15 -42.96 11.76
C ARG A 187 -0.70 -43.37 13.13
N PRO A 188 -2.03 -43.41 13.31
CA PRO A 188 -2.64 -43.93 14.53
C PRO A 188 -2.15 -45.35 14.85
N ARG A 189 -1.99 -45.66 16.14
CA ARG A 189 -1.45 -46.95 16.62
C ARG A 189 -2.26 -48.16 16.13
N GLU A 190 -3.57 -47.99 15.99
CA GLU A 190 -4.49 -49.00 15.43
C GLU A 190 -4.13 -49.42 14.00
N HIS A 191 -3.52 -48.51 13.24
CA HIS A 191 -3.12 -48.74 11.85
C HIS A 191 -1.62 -49.08 11.71
N MET A 192 -0.89 -49.21 12.82
CA MET A 192 0.50 -49.63 12.80
C MET A 192 0.61 -51.15 12.69
N ARG A 193 1.40 -51.61 11.71
CA ARG A 193 1.86 -52.99 11.65
C ARG A 193 3.15 -53.08 12.46
N SER A 194 3.15 -53.86 13.52
CA SER A 194 4.29 -54.05 14.41
C SER A 194 4.64 -55.53 14.53
N LEU A 195 5.91 -55.82 14.79
CA LEU A 195 6.37 -57.18 15.06
C LEU A 195 6.34 -57.40 16.58
N ARG A 196 5.91 -58.59 17.02
CA ARG A 196 5.88 -58.94 18.44
C ARG A 196 7.06 -59.81 18.80
N GLU A 197 7.63 -59.57 19.96
CA GLU A 197 8.66 -60.42 20.54
C GLU A 197 8.10 -61.83 20.76
N GLY A 198 8.83 -62.86 20.30
CA GLY A 198 8.38 -64.25 20.31
C GLY A 198 7.59 -64.71 19.08
N MET A 199 7.47 -63.90 18.03
CA MET A 199 6.91 -64.36 16.75
C MET A 199 7.83 -65.39 16.06
N ASN A 200 7.22 -66.43 15.50
CA ASN A 200 7.93 -67.40 14.67
C ASN A 200 8.38 -66.77 13.35
N LEU A 201 9.52 -67.22 12.82
CA LEU A 201 10.13 -66.70 11.58
C LEU A 201 9.14 -66.69 10.40
N GLU A 202 8.31 -67.72 10.28
CA GLU A 202 7.31 -67.83 9.21
C GLU A 202 6.22 -66.76 9.31
N ALA A 203 5.78 -66.43 10.54
CA ALA A 203 4.80 -65.36 10.78
C ALA A 203 5.40 -63.97 10.49
N VAL A 204 6.68 -63.76 10.78
CA VAL A 204 7.39 -62.52 10.45
C VAL A 204 7.52 -62.34 8.94
N LEU A 205 7.89 -63.40 8.21
CA LEU A 205 8.01 -63.36 6.75
C LEU A 205 6.64 -63.13 6.07
N ALA A 206 5.57 -63.71 6.61
CA ALA A 206 4.21 -63.45 6.15
C ALA A 206 3.84 -61.96 6.32
N GLU A 207 4.15 -61.35 7.46
CA GLU A 207 3.88 -59.93 7.73
C GLU A 207 4.67 -59.00 6.79
N PHE A 208 5.95 -59.29 6.51
CA PHE A 208 6.74 -58.54 5.53
C PHE A 208 6.17 -58.63 4.12
N SER A 209 5.73 -59.82 3.70
CA SER A 209 5.15 -60.02 2.37
C SER A 209 3.84 -59.25 2.18
N ALA A 210 3.04 -59.13 3.25
CA ALA A 210 1.74 -58.49 3.23
C ALA A 210 1.80 -56.96 3.31
N SER A 211 2.68 -56.40 4.15
CA SER A 211 2.63 -54.98 4.51
C SER A 211 3.67 -54.10 3.79
N ARG A 212 4.74 -54.69 3.24
CA ARG A 212 5.76 -54.02 2.39
C ARG A 212 6.37 -52.72 2.98
N TYR A 213 6.38 -52.56 4.30
CA TYR A 213 7.05 -51.43 4.94
C TYR A 213 8.55 -51.69 5.05
N SER A 214 9.35 -50.62 5.04
CA SER A 214 10.80 -50.73 5.24
C SER A 214 11.18 -50.81 6.73
N ARG A 215 10.28 -50.46 7.65
CA ARG A 215 10.52 -50.42 9.10
C ARG A 215 9.27 -50.85 9.86
N TYR A 216 9.48 -51.63 10.92
CA TYR A 216 8.43 -52.12 11.81
C TYR A 216 8.83 -51.80 13.24
N PRO A 217 7.94 -51.17 14.03
CA PRO A 217 8.10 -51.05 15.47
C PRO A 217 8.02 -52.42 16.15
#